data_AF-A0A2A4VPS2-F1
#
_entry.id   AF-A0A2A4VPS2-F1
#
_cell.length_a   1.000
_cell.length_b   1.000
_cell.length_c   1.000
_cell.angle_alpha   90.00
_cell.angle_beta   90.00
_cell.angle_gamma   90.00
#
_symmetry.space_group_name_H-M   'P 1'
#
loop_
_entity.id
_entity.type
_entity.pdbx_description
1 polymer ?
#
loop_
_entity_poly.entity_id
_entity_poly.type
_entity_poly.pdbx_seq_one_letter_code
_entity_poly.pdbx_strand_id
1 'polypeptide(L)'
;MNRYLPSKLLYQRIILLCSLTLAFNGQANNDIQNLTLKNNCSKQNIHFKRNTIFDEQDKDILFFHRWVNALHITTKQITLKNEAAFFLKKCHKTEHDLAELERHLRGRKFIRDAKVTTDASLNNITVETWDNWSLMPTFSYGRKGGVNTYSVGIKDRNLLGLGIDAQLQSFSNAQRSGYKLDTTVPLFLQKNTELILRIADNNDGKQNALFINKAFAGLDTDYAYSIGFNDEKRSDTLFQNGQTLASFRHNIAYKTVNYSWLSQSFYNDQTHSDDKLRYSIGITQNRNVFSPSEPTLNNKEGLSSLSFPLLLTNLTSARAKFLPQNRDFIYPWFKVEYIEQNFKKLTNIHLVTQIEDFNFGWHISAQLGIADGKKANSAWALWRSNISKGFSIGDKSLALVNFYLASDIYNDRDNRILARSDAELFYNLSDNLSFYLANTTILSQQQYVDQPITLGGESGMRGFPLQYQHGKNSTKFTAELRYYPHINLYKLFELAGATFIDVGKASGASLATNIDNGWLYSIGIGARIYSTHASEGRVVHIDLVKPFSDNPDLNGFEIRFQGKETF
;
A
#
# COMPACT_ATOMS: atom_id res chain seq x y z
N MET A 1 8.48 31.51 -52.30
CA MET A 1 7.36 30.63 -51.90
C MET A 1 7.84 29.78 -50.74
N ASN A 2 7.27 30.05 -49.55
CA ASN A 2 7.77 29.65 -48.24
C ASN A 2 7.68 28.14 -47.97
N ARG A 3 8.78 27.54 -47.49
CA ARG A 3 8.77 26.27 -46.74
C ARG A 3 8.72 26.59 -45.24
N TYR A 4 7.58 26.34 -44.61
CA TYR A 4 7.46 26.36 -43.15
C TYR A 4 7.99 25.04 -42.56
N LEU A 5 9.04 25.13 -41.76
CA LEU A 5 9.43 24.08 -40.80
C LEU A 5 8.46 24.07 -39.61
N PRO A 6 8.16 22.90 -38.99
CA PRO A 6 7.33 22.85 -37.80
C PRO A 6 8.17 23.23 -36.57
N SER A 7 8.04 24.48 -36.12
CA SER A 7 8.75 25.09 -34.98
C SER A 7 8.33 24.63 -33.59
N LYS A 8 7.39 23.66 -33.45
CA LYS A 8 6.85 23.24 -32.14
C LYS A 8 7.69 22.19 -31.39
N LEU A 9 8.54 21.42 -32.08
CA LEU A 9 9.40 20.40 -31.45
C LEU A 9 10.70 20.96 -30.84
N LEU A 10 11.14 22.14 -31.32
CA LEU A 10 12.35 22.80 -30.82
C LEU A 10 12.11 23.50 -29.47
N TYR A 11 10.92 24.10 -29.29
CA TYR A 11 10.55 24.83 -28.06
C TYR A 11 10.42 23.90 -26.84
N GLN A 12 9.89 22.68 -27.02
CA GLN A 12 9.79 21.70 -25.92
C GLN A 12 11.16 21.14 -25.48
N ARG A 13 12.15 21.05 -26.37
CA ARG A 13 13.51 20.61 -26.02
C ARG A 13 14.31 21.70 -25.31
N ILE A 14 14.09 22.96 -25.66
CA ILE A 14 14.81 24.11 -25.06
C ILE A 14 14.30 24.40 -23.64
N ILE A 15 12.99 24.28 -23.38
CA ILE A 15 12.43 24.48 -22.02
C ILE A 15 12.88 23.36 -21.06
N LEU A 16 13.02 22.11 -21.55
CA LEU A 16 13.52 20.98 -20.75
C LEU A 16 15.03 21.10 -20.44
N LEU A 17 15.84 21.59 -21.40
CA LEU A 17 17.27 21.83 -21.17
C LEU A 17 17.52 23.02 -20.23
N CYS A 18 16.74 24.10 -20.35
CA CYS A 18 16.90 25.28 -19.48
C CYS A 18 16.47 25.04 -18.03
N SER A 19 15.48 24.16 -17.80
CA SER A 19 15.03 23.80 -16.45
C SER A 19 15.96 22.79 -15.77
N LEU A 20 16.57 21.86 -16.53
CA LEU A 20 17.63 20.99 -16.00
C LEU A 20 18.90 21.77 -15.62
N THR A 21 19.31 22.77 -16.42
CA THR A 21 20.53 23.55 -16.11
C THR A 21 20.35 24.53 -14.95
N LEU A 22 19.14 25.03 -14.70
CA LEU A 22 18.84 25.85 -13.53
C LEU A 22 18.76 25.03 -12.23
N ALA A 23 18.24 23.80 -12.27
CA ALA A 23 18.22 22.91 -11.11
C ALA A 23 19.63 22.43 -10.70
N PHE A 24 20.50 22.15 -11.67
CA PHE A 24 21.89 21.74 -11.39
C PHE A 24 22.80 22.90 -10.95
N ASN A 25 22.62 24.12 -11.48
CA ASN A 25 23.46 25.27 -11.07
C ASN A 25 23.07 25.85 -9.71
N GLY A 26 21.79 25.79 -9.30
CA GLY A 26 21.37 26.21 -7.96
C GLY A 26 21.93 25.35 -6.83
N GLN A 27 22.29 24.10 -7.13
CA GLN A 27 22.82 23.15 -6.16
C GLN A 27 24.36 23.21 -6.06
N ALA A 28 25.05 23.42 -7.19
CA ALA A 28 26.51 23.51 -7.22
C ALA A 28 27.08 24.74 -6.48
N ASN A 29 26.40 25.88 -6.50
CA ASN A 29 26.85 27.09 -5.79
C ASN A 29 26.65 26.98 -4.26
N ASN A 30 25.62 26.24 -3.82
CA ASN A 30 25.35 25.99 -2.41
C ASN A 30 26.25 24.91 -1.81
N ASP A 31 26.73 23.96 -2.61
CA ASP A 31 27.74 22.98 -2.17
C ASP A 31 29.08 23.66 -1.81
N ILE A 32 29.44 24.77 -2.48
CA ILE A 32 30.66 25.54 -2.20
C ILE A 32 30.50 26.40 -0.92
N GLN A 33 29.31 26.95 -0.64
CA GLN A 33 29.04 27.64 0.64
C GLN A 33 28.85 26.66 1.82
N ASN A 34 28.34 25.45 1.59
CA ASN A 34 28.23 24.41 2.62
C ASN A 34 29.57 23.76 2.98
N LEU A 35 30.61 23.92 2.15
CA LEU A 35 31.96 23.43 2.45
C LEU A 35 32.69 24.29 3.49
N THR A 36 32.34 25.57 3.64
CA THR A 36 32.97 26.47 4.63
C THR A 36 32.31 26.43 6.02
N LEU A 37 31.08 25.94 6.16
CA LEU A 37 30.38 25.78 7.46
C LEU A 37 30.58 24.39 8.12
N LYS A 38 31.24 23.44 7.45
CA LYS A 38 31.38 22.04 7.91
C LYS A 38 32.38 21.79 9.05
N ASN A 39 33.10 22.81 9.53
CA ASN A 39 34.26 22.60 10.39
C ASN A 39 34.04 22.73 11.91
N ASN A 40 32.80 22.87 12.41
CA ASN A 40 32.58 22.96 13.86
C ASN A 40 31.34 22.20 14.37
N CYS A 41 31.07 21.02 13.83
CA CYS A 41 30.01 20.16 14.37
C CYS A 41 30.53 19.43 15.62
N SER A 42 30.00 19.78 16.80
CA SER A 42 30.24 19.02 18.03
C SER A 42 29.83 17.56 17.80
N LYS A 43 30.79 16.65 17.94
CA LYS A 43 30.59 15.23 17.64
C LYS A 43 29.89 14.58 18.82
N GLN A 44 28.56 14.50 18.74
CA GLN A 44 27.74 13.77 19.70
C GLN A 44 28.10 12.28 19.67
N ASN A 45 28.19 11.65 20.83
CA ASN A 45 28.41 10.22 20.98
C ASN A 45 27.07 9.48 20.89
N ILE A 46 26.96 8.57 19.93
CA ILE A 46 25.73 7.82 19.68
C ILE A 46 25.98 6.35 19.96
N HIS A 47 25.30 5.82 20.98
CA HIS A 47 25.37 4.43 21.39
C HIS A 47 24.12 3.67 20.95
N PHE A 48 24.29 2.46 20.41
CA PHE A 48 23.18 1.60 19.98
C PHE A 48 23.06 0.43 20.94
N LYS A 49 21.99 0.38 21.74
CA LYS A 49 21.63 -0.73 22.60
C LYS A 49 20.60 -1.61 21.90
N ARG A 50 20.91 -2.89 21.75
CA ARG A 50 20.14 -3.83 20.93
C ARG A 50 19.59 -4.92 21.82
N ASN A 51 18.28 -4.95 21.99
CA ASN A 51 17.59 -5.98 22.76
C ASN A 51 16.97 -7.01 21.81
N THR A 52 16.97 -8.27 22.23
CA THR A 52 16.26 -9.35 21.53
C THR A 52 14.75 -9.26 21.78
N ILE A 53 14.00 -10.25 21.31
CA ILE A 53 12.52 -10.26 21.34
C ILE A 53 12.00 -10.36 22.78
N PHE A 54 12.48 -11.33 23.56
CA PHE A 54 12.07 -11.54 24.95
C PHE A 54 13.22 -11.28 25.92
N ASP A 55 12.91 -10.63 27.03
CA ASP A 55 13.85 -10.51 28.15
C ASP A 55 13.93 -11.84 28.91
N GLU A 56 15.12 -12.44 28.97
CA GLU A 56 15.34 -13.72 29.65
C GLU A 56 15.32 -13.64 31.17
N GLN A 57 15.36 -12.42 31.72
CA GLN A 57 15.28 -12.17 33.16
C GLN A 57 13.83 -12.02 33.64
N ASP A 58 12.85 -12.01 32.73
CA ASP A 58 11.44 -11.92 33.06
C ASP A 58 10.95 -13.19 33.79
N LYS A 59 10.14 -13.01 34.83
CA LYS A 59 9.61 -14.08 35.68
C LYS A 59 8.67 -15.02 34.94
N ASP A 60 7.98 -14.54 33.90
CA ASP A 60 7.03 -15.36 33.13
C ASP A 60 7.65 -15.94 31.85
N ILE A 61 8.98 -16.06 31.78
CA ILE A 61 9.63 -16.64 30.60
C ILE A 61 9.44 -18.16 30.54
N LEU A 62 8.78 -18.62 29.48
CA LEU A 62 8.57 -20.02 29.16
C LEU A 62 9.63 -20.54 28.18
N PHE A 63 9.74 -21.87 28.04
CA PHE A 63 10.78 -22.49 27.22
C PHE A 63 10.76 -22.01 25.77
N PHE A 64 9.59 -21.87 25.15
CA PHE A 64 9.48 -21.48 23.73
C PHE A 64 9.92 -20.03 23.48
N HIS A 65 9.87 -19.12 24.47
CA HIS A 65 10.47 -17.78 24.34
C HIS A 65 11.98 -17.87 24.15
N ARG A 66 12.64 -18.82 24.84
CA ARG A 66 14.09 -19.06 24.68
C ARG A 66 14.39 -19.69 23.32
N TRP A 67 13.54 -20.59 22.82
CA TRP A 67 13.64 -21.11 21.45
C TRP A 67 13.52 -19.98 20.42
N VAL A 68 12.58 -19.06 20.65
CA VAL A 68 12.44 -17.85 19.84
C VAL A 68 13.71 -17.00 19.92
N ASN A 69 14.23 -16.67 21.09
CA ASN A 69 15.49 -15.93 21.18
C ASN A 69 16.67 -16.67 20.51
N ALA A 70 16.74 -18.00 20.60
CA ALA A 70 17.81 -18.80 20.03
C ALA A 70 17.79 -18.87 18.49
N LEU A 71 16.60 -18.91 17.90
CA LEU A 71 16.42 -18.91 16.44
C LEU A 71 16.50 -17.50 15.84
N HIS A 72 16.22 -16.47 16.63
CA HIS A 72 16.25 -15.08 16.20
C HIS A 72 17.68 -14.55 16.11
N ILE A 73 18.01 -13.91 15.00
CA ILE A 73 19.26 -13.16 14.86
C ILE A 73 18.95 -11.71 15.19
N THR A 74 19.45 -11.24 16.33
CA THR A 74 19.28 -9.84 16.75
C THR A 74 19.80 -8.90 15.66
N THR A 75 19.03 -7.83 15.40
CA THR A 75 19.35 -6.80 14.41
C THR A 75 20.78 -6.32 14.58
N LYS A 76 21.53 -6.29 13.47
CA LYS A 76 22.93 -5.87 13.50
C LYS A 76 23.03 -4.36 13.61
N GLN A 77 24.07 -3.90 14.30
CA GLN A 77 24.31 -2.47 14.44
C GLN A 77 24.52 -1.76 13.09
N ILE A 78 25.05 -2.45 12.07
CA ILE A 78 25.18 -1.92 10.71
C ILE A 78 23.81 -1.54 10.11
N THR A 79 22.78 -2.34 10.38
CA THR A 79 21.40 -2.10 9.93
C THR A 79 20.82 -0.89 10.62
N LEU A 80 20.93 -0.82 11.96
CA LEU A 80 20.44 0.34 12.71
C LEU A 80 21.16 1.64 12.30
N LYS A 81 22.47 1.58 12.03
CA LYS A 81 23.23 2.73 11.50
C LYS A 81 22.78 3.14 10.10
N ASN A 82 22.49 2.17 9.22
CA ASN A 82 21.98 2.48 7.88
C ASN A 82 20.57 3.09 7.96
N GLU A 83 19.72 2.59 8.85
CA GLU A 83 18.37 3.14 9.06
C GLU A 83 18.42 4.55 9.65
N ALA A 84 19.27 4.78 10.64
CA ALA A 84 19.48 6.08 11.26
C ALA A 84 20.34 7.03 10.39
N ALA A 85 20.73 6.67 9.17
CA ALA A 85 21.72 7.43 8.41
C ALA A 85 21.33 8.90 8.16
N PHE A 86 20.04 9.18 7.93
CA PHE A 86 19.54 10.56 7.76
C PHE A 86 19.74 11.40 9.03
N PHE A 87 19.53 10.80 10.20
CA PHE A 87 19.74 11.43 11.50
C PHE A 87 21.24 11.56 11.84
N LEU A 88 22.04 10.52 11.59
CA LEU A 88 23.47 10.49 11.91
C LEU A 88 24.26 11.55 11.15
N LYS A 89 23.81 11.94 9.94
CA LYS A 89 24.44 12.99 9.12
C LYS A 89 24.16 14.40 9.61
N LYS A 90 23.11 14.63 10.41
CA LYS A 90 22.79 15.95 10.95
C LYS A 90 23.86 16.36 11.97
N CYS A 91 24.41 17.56 11.80
CA CYS A 91 25.39 18.12 12.73
C CYS A 91 24.75 18.49 14.06
N HIS A 92 23.73 19.35 14.01
CA HIS A 92 22.91 19.69 15.17
C HIS A 92 21.69 18.78 15.20
N LYS A 93 21.43 18.19 16.35
CA LYS A 93 20.29 17.31 16.58
C LYS A 93 19.43 17.91 17.66
N THR A 94 18.15 18.00 17.39
CA THR A 94 17.12 18.54 18.28
C THR A 94 16.29 17.41 18.88
N GLU A 95 15.45 17.73 19.87
CA GLU A 95 14.50 16.74 20.40
C GLU A 95 13.51 16.23 19.34
N HIS A 96 13.14 17.08 18.38
CA HIS A 96 12.32 16.68 17.24
C HIS A 96 13.02 15.63 16.37
N ASP A 97 14.33 15.75 16.17
CA ASP A 97 15.13 14.75 15.44
C ASP A 97 15.18 13.40 16.16
N LEU A 98 15.25 13.42 17.50
CA LEU A 98 15.21 12.20 18.32
C LEU A 98 13.84 11.52 18.19
N ALA A 99 12.76 12.28 18.30
CA ALA A 99 11.40 11.78 18.15
C ALA A 99 11.14 11.23 16.74
N GLU A 100 11.67 11.89 15.71
CA GLU A 100 11.61 11.42 14.33
C GLU A 100 12.37 10.10 14.14
N LEU A 101 13.60 9.99 14.64
CA LEU A 101 14.36 8.74 14.57
C LEU A 101 13.62 7.62 15.27
N GLU A 102 13.05 7.90 16.43
CA GLU A 102 12.29 6.94 17.21
C GLU A 102 11.07 6.41 16.42
N ARG A 103 10.28 7.31 15.82
CA ARG A 103 9.15 6.97 14.95
C ARG A 103 9.61 6.18 13.71
N HIS A 104 10.70 6.60 13.07
CA HIS A 104 11.24 5.91 11.89
C HIS A 104 11.64 4.47 12.21
N LEU A 105 12.32 4.26 13.35
CA LEU A 105 12.73 2.93 13.79
C LEU A 105 11.52 2.06 14.18
N ARG A 106 10.51 2.60 14.88
CA ARG A 106 9.25 1.88 15.14
C ARG A 106 8.48 1.52 13.87
N GLY A 107 8.60 2.33 12.82
CA GLY A 107 8.03 2.02 11.50
C GLY A 107 8.72 0.87 10.77
N ARG A 108 9.81 0.29 11.31
CA ARG A 108 10.49 -0.87 10.72
C ARG A 108 9.87 -2.15 11.26
N LYS A 109 9.39 -3.00 10.35
CA LYS A 109 8.75 -4.31 10.64
C LYS A 109 9.51 -5.16 11.67
N PHE A 110 10.84 -5.16 11.60
CA PHE A 110 11.70 -5.98 12.46
C PHE A 110 12.00 -5.34 13.83
N ILE A 111 11.53 -4.11 14.08
CA ILE A 111 11.65 -3.41 15.36
C ILE A 111 10.27 -3.32 15.98
N ARG A 112 10.11 -3.90 17.17
CA ARG A 112 8.88 -3.82 17.98
C ARG A 112 8.72 -2.44 18.58
N ASP A 113 9.80 -1.93 19.15
CA ASP A 113 9.81 -0.62 19.80
C ASP A 113 11.22 -0.01 19.70
N ALA A 114 11.27 1.31 19.77
CA ALA A 114 12.50 2.08 19.79
C ALA A 114 12.36 3.23 20.78
N LYS A 115 13.45 3.50 21.50
CA LYS A 115 13.56 4.61 22.43
C LYS A 115 14.85 5.37 22.16
N VAL A 116 14.75 6.68 21.98
CA VAL A 116 15.92 7.55 21.78
C VAL A 116 16.04 8.49 22.96
N THR A 117 17.02 8.23 23.84
CA THR A 117 17.27 9.05 25.04
C THR A 117 18.57 9.82 24.92
N THR A 118 18.66 10.94 25.62
CA THR A 118 19.84 11.81 25.60
C THR A 118 20.16 12.35 26.99
N ASP A 119 21.40 12.79 27.21
CA ASP A 119 21.75 13.60 28.37
C ASP A 119 21.25 15.04 28.22
N ALA A 120 21.22 15.80 29.32
CA ALA A 120 20.72 17.19 29.34
C ALA A 120 21.46 18.12 28.37
N SER A 121 22.68 17.75 27.96
CA SER A 121 23.52 18.52 27.03
C SER A 121 23.43 18.06 25.57
N LEU A 122 22.58 17.06 25.25
CA LEU A 122 22.49 16.44 23.92
C LEU A 122 23.82 15.93 23.35
N ASN A 123 24.77 15.58 24.21
CA ASN A 123 26.09 15.08 23.82
C ASN A 123 26.12 13.56 23.72
N ASN A 124 25.37 12.86 24.58
CA ASN A 124 25.34 11.40 24.63
C ASN A 124 23.93 10.89 24.32
N ILE A 125 23.76 10.38 23.11
CA ILE A 125 22.48 9.85 22.62
C ILE A 125 22.53 8.32 22.65
N THR A 126 21.56 7.71 23.32
CA THR A 126 21.37 6.25 23.33
C THR A 126 20.14 5.90 22.51
N VAL A 127 20.36 5.10 21.47
CA VAL A 127 19.30 4.51 20.64
C VAL A 127 19.12 3.07 21.11
N GLU A 128 18.01 2.82 21.79
CA GLU A 128 17.65 1.49 22.29
C GLU A 128 16.52 0.91 21.43
N THR A 129 16.68 -0.33 20.97
CA THR A 129 15.69 -1.01 20.13
C THR A 129 15.35 -2.40 20.68
N TRP A 130 14.09 -2.81 20.50
CA TRP A 130 13.61 -4.16 20.77
C TRP A 130 13.15 -4.79 19.46
N ASP A 131 13.67 -5.98 19.16
CA ASP A 131 13.34 -6.66 17.91
C ASP A 131 11.97 -7.35 17.95
N ASN A 132 11.33 -7.43 16.78
CA ASN A 132 10.26 -8.38 16.51
C ASN A 132 10.83 -9.70 15.97
N TRP A 133 10.11 -10.80 16.18
CA TRP A 133 10.35 -12.08 15.51
C TRP A 133 10.16 -11.94 13.99
N SER A 134 11.24 -12.17 13.25
CA SER A 134 11.27 -11.91 11.81
C SER A 134 11.03 -13.15 10.93
N LEU A 135 11.48 -14.33 11.37
CA LEU A 135 11.43 -15.58 10.60
C LEU A 135 10.08 -16.30 10.76
N MET A 136 9.19 -16.16 9.79
CA MET A 136 7.83 -16.68 9.89
C MET A 136 7.52 -17.70 8.79
N PRO A 137 7.15 -18.94 9.14
CA PRO A 137 6.39 -19.77 8.22
C PRO A 137 5.03 -19.10 7.98
N THR A 138 4.57 -19.10 6.74
CA THR A 138 3.27 -18.57 6.35
C THR A 138 2.40 -19.71 5.85
N PHE A 139 1.24 -19.86 6.48
CA PHE A 139 0.18 -20.73 6.02
C PHE A 139 -1.11 -19.90 6.00
N SER A 140 -1.86 -19.98 4.91
CA SER A 140 -3.21 -19.41 4.85
C SER A 140 -4.12 -20.38 4.13
N TYR A 141 -5.30 -20.61 4.69
CA TYR A 141 -6.40 -21.28 4.02
C TYR A 141 -7.66 -20.44 4.22
N GLY A 142 -8.46 -20.32 3.18
CA GLY A 142 -9.71 -19.58 3.23
C GLY A 142 -10.55 -19.86 2.00
N ARG A 143 -11.75 -19.31 1.98
CA ARG A 143 -12.63 -19.33 0.81
C ARG A 143 -12.98 -17.89 0.47
N LYS A 144 -12.91 -17.54 -0.81
CA LYS A 144 -13.26 -16.19 -1.29
C LYS A 144 -14.04 -16.29 -2.58
N GLY A 145 -15.31 -15.92 -2.55
CA GLY A 145 -16.19 -15.99 -3.72
C GLY A 145 -16.34 -17.40 -4.27
N GLY A 146 -16.62 -18.37 -3.40
CA GLY A 146 -16.83 -19.76 -3.80
C GLY A 146 -15.56 -20.56 -4.08
N VAL A 147 -14.41 -19.92 -4.31
CA VAL A 147 -13.12 -20.56 -4.60
C VAL A 147 -12.27 -20.70 -3.33
N ASN A 148 -11.67 -21.87 -3.14
CA ASN A 148 -10.71 -22.10 -2.06
C ASN A 148 -9.39 -21.40 -2.38
N THR A 149 -8.88 -20.65 -1.42
CA THR A 149 -7.58 -19.98 -1.50
C THR A 149 -6.64 -20.61 -0.50
N TYR A 150 -5.42 -20.93 -0.92
CA TYR A 150 -4.38 -21.42 -0.01
C TYR A 150 -3.03 -20.77 -0.32
N SER A 151 -2.19 -20.67 0.69
CA SER A 151 -0.79 -20.30 0.48
C SER A 151 0.11 -20.91 1.54
N VAL A 152 1.32 -21.27 1.11
CA VAL A 152 2.39 -21.80 1.96
C VAL A 152 3.68 -21.11 1.58
N GLY A 153 4.44 -20.65 2.55
CA GLY A 153 5.71 -19.97 2.27
C GLY A 153 6.53 -19.75 3.52
N ILE A 154 7.71 -19.20 3.33
CA ILE A 154 8.58 -18.74 4.41
C ILE A 154 8.98 -17.30 4.12
N LYS A 155 9.10 -16.50 5.15
CA LYS A 155 9.60 -15.14 5.04
C LYS A 155 10.43 -14.76 6.24
N ASP A 156 11.38 -13.89 6.02
CA ASP A 156 12.18 -13.26 7.06
C ASP A 156 12.23 -11.76 6.79
N ARG A 157 11.71 -10.95 7.72
CA ARG A 157 11.69 -9.48 7.60
C ARG A 157 13.00 -8.82 8.06
N ASN A 158 13.96 -9.61 8.56
CA ASN A 158 15.26 -9.15 9.07
C ASN A 158 16.35 -10.19 8.77
N LEU A 159 16.39 -10.71 7.56
CA LEU A 159 17.24 -11.86 7.24
C LEU A 159 18.69 -11.62 7.66
N LEU A 160 19.24 -12.52 8.48
CA LEU A 160 20.59 -12.44 9.08
C LEU A 160 20.85 -11.20 9.96
N GLY A 161 19.79 -10.57 10.48
CA GLY A 161 19.83 -9.33 11.24
C GLY A 161 20.17 -8.11 10.39
N LEU A 162 19.99 -8.18 9.06
CA LEU A 162 20.42 -7.16 8.11
C LEU A 162 19.31 -6.18 7.69
N GLY A 163 18.07 -6.36 8.12
CA GLY A 163 16.92 -5.60 7.64
C GLY A 163 16.52 -5.95 6.21
N ILE A 164 17.01 -7.09 5.71
CA ILE A 164 16.60 -7.64 4.42
C ILE A 164 15.24 -8.30 4.62
N ASP A 165 14.25 -7.84 3.87
CA ASP A 165 12.93 -8.43 3.80
C ASP A 165 12.90 -9.44 2.64
N ALA A 166 12.76 -10.73 2.92
CA ALA A 166 12.72 -11.79 1.92
C ALA A 166 11.52 -12.71 2.15
N GLN A 167 10.76 -12.99 1.09
CA GLN A 167 9.59 -13.87 1.12
C GLN A 167 9.58 -14.81 -0.08
N LEU A 168 9.52 -16.10 0.20
CA LEU A 168 9.26 -17.15 -0.79
C LEU A 168 7.90 -17.78 -0.49
N GLN A 169 7.00 -17.80 -1.47
CA GLN A 169 5.64 -18.27 -1.27
C GLN A 169 5.12 -19.05 -2.49
N SER A 170 4.50 -20.19 -2.24
CA SER A 170 3.57 -20.87 -3.15
C SER A 170 2.14 -20.50 -2.78
N PHE A 171 1.30 -20.20 -3.76
CA PHE A 171 -0.07 -19.79 -3.51
C PHE A 171 -1.03 -20.24 -4.61
N SER A 172 -2.31 -20.32 -4.25
CA SER A 172 -3.45 -20.44 -5.16
C SER A 172 -4.57 -19.55 -4.67
N ASN A 173 -5.09 -18.71 -5.56
CA ASN A 173 -6.19 -17.80 -5.30
C ASN A 173 -7.22 -17.85 -6.44
N ALA A 174 -8.27 -17.02 -6.35
CA ALA A 174 -9.34 -17.00 -7.35
C ALA A 174 -8.89 -16.61 -8.77
N GLN A 175 -7.73 -15.97 -8.93
CA GLN A 175 -7.20 -15.55 -10.22
C GLN A 175 -6.17 -16.54 -10.78
N ARG A 176 -5.26 -17.03 -9.93
CA ARG A 176 -4.08 -17.81 -10.36
C ARG A 176 -3.44 -18.60 -9.23
N SER A 177 -2.57 -19.51 -9.62
CA SER A 177 -1.69 -20.26 -8.72
C SER A 177 -0.25 -20.23 -9.22
N GLY A 178 0.72 -20.17 -8.31
CA GLY A 178 2.11 -20.08 -8.68
C GLY A 178 3.06 -19.95 -7.50
N TYR A 179 4.27 -19.54 -7.82
CA TYR A 179 5.33 -19.26 -6.87
C TYR A 179 5.77 -17.81 -7.03
N LYS A 180 6.12 -17.17 -5.92
CA LYS A 180 6.71 -15.84 -5.94
C LYS A 180 7.87 -15.71 -4.94
N LEU A 181 8.85 -14.94 -5.36
CA LEU A 181 9.93 -14.40 -4.56
C LEU A 181 9.78 -12.88 -4.52
N ASP A 182 9.55 -12.35 -3.33
CA ASP A 182 9.48 -10.91 -3.07
C ASP A 182 10.60 -10.54 -2.09
N THR A 183 11.52 -9.66 -2.50
CA THR A 183 12.66 -9.27 -1.65
C THR A 183 12.91 -7.76 -1.70
N THR A 184 13.13 -7.15 -0.54
CA THR A 184 13.65 -5.79 -0.36
C THR A 184 14.98 -5.82 0.39
N VAL A 185 16.04 -5.31 -0.22
CA VAL A 185 17.42 -5.35 0.30
C VAL A 185 17.91 -3.91 0.54
N PRO A 186 18.21 -3.50 1.79
CA PRO A 186 18.91 -2.25 2.04
C PRO A 186 20.32 -2.30 1.41
N LEU A 187 20.72 -1.27 0.66
CA LEU A 187 22.02 -1.24 -0.02
C LEU A 187 23.18 -0.83 0.89
N PHE A 188 22.94 -0.57 2.18
CA PHE A 188 23.95 -0.18 3.19
C PHE A 188 24.85 1.00 2.80
N LEU A 189 24.40 1.86 1.88
CA LEU A 189 25.11 3.06 1.42
C LEU A 189 24.96 4.24 2.39
N GLN A 190 24.35 4.04 3.56
CA GLN A 190 23.98 5.10 4.52
C GLN A 190 23.16 6.21 3.86
N LYS A 191 22.25 5.84 2.96
CA LYS A 191 21.38 6.76 2.22
C LYS A 191 19.90 6.37 2.32
N ASN A 192 19.57 5.31 3.07
CA ASN A 192 18.25 4.68 3.08
C ASN A 192 17.80 4.30 1.66
N THR A 193 18.73 3.75 0.88
CA THR A 193 18.47 3.19 -0.44
C THR A 193 18.24 1.69 -0.33
N GLU A 194 17.22 1.20 -1.00
CA GLU A 194 16.84 -0.20 -1.06
C GLU A 194 16.70 -0.69 -2.51
N LEU A 195 16.96 -1.97 -2.70
CA LEU A 195 16.71 -2.72 -3.92
C LEU A 195 15.46 -3.57 -3.70
N ILE A 196 14.46 -3.43 -4.56
CA ILE A 196 13.25 -4.26 -4.55
C ILE A 196 13.29 -5.18 -5.76
N LEU A 197 13.23 -6.49 -5.50
CA LEU A 197 13.16 -7.55 -6.51
C LEU A 197 11.84 -8.31 -6.34
N ARG A 198 11.10 -8.50 -7.43
CA ARG A 198 9.94 -9.40 -7.46
C ARG A 198 10.02 -10.31 -8.66
N ILE A 199 9.90 -11.61 -8.41
CA ILE A 199 9.85 -12.64 -9.45
C ILE A 199 8.68 -13.54 -9.13
N ALA A 200 7.79 -13.77 -10.11
CA ALA A 200 6.71 -14.73 -9.98
C ALA A 200 6.58 -15.61 -11.22
N ASP A 201 6.31 -16.89 -11.00
CA ASP A 201 5.98 -17.86 -12.03
C ASP A 201 4.63 -18.50 -11.69
N ASN A 202 3.62 -18.17 -12.49
CA ASN A 202 2.23 -18.54 -12.28
C ASN A 202 1.73 -19.39 -13.45
N ASN A 203 0.65 -20.14 -13.20
CA ASN A 203 -0.02 -20.95 -14.22
C ASN A 203 -0.55 -20.12 -15.41
N ASP A 204 -0.74 -18.81 -15.25
CA ASP A 204 -1.26 -17.89 -16.25
C ASP A 204 -0.22 -16.87 -16.78
N GLY A 205 1.04 -16.96 -16.34
CA GLY A 205 2.13 -16.11 -16.82
C GLY A 205 3.21 -15.81 -15.76
N LYS A 206 4.02 -14.78 -16.00
CA LYS A 206 5.22 -14.48 -15.19
C LYS A 206 5.33 -13.00 -14.87
N GLN A 207 6.01 -12.68 -13.78
CA GLN A 207 6.34 -11.31 -13.38
C GLN A 207 7.83 -11.20 -13.09
N ASN A 208 8.47 -10.14 -13.60
CA ASN A 208 9.81 -9.75 -13.22
C ASN A 208 9.84 -8.24 -12.95
N ALA A 209 10.30 -7.86 -11.77
CA ALA A 209 10.37 -6.46 -11.36
C ALA A 209 11.66 -6.17 -10.60
N LEU A 210 12.28 -5.04 -10.91
CA LEU A 210 13.48 -4.55 -10.25
C LEU A 210 13.36 -3.03 -10.04
N PHE A 211 13.51 -2.59 -8.80
CA PHE A 211 13.52 -1.16 -8.45
C PHE A 211 14.68 -0.85 -7.52
N ILE A 212 15.28 0.32 -7.70
CA ILE A 212 16.16 0.95 -6.71
C ILE A 212 15.43 2.19 -6.22
N ASN A 213 15.14 2.21 -4.92
CA ASN A 213 14.39 3.27 -4.28
C ASN A 213 15.24 3.90 -3.18
N LYS A 214 15.33 5.22 -3.18
CA LYS A 214 15.77 5.98 -2.01
C LYS A 214 14.57 6.77 -1.51
N ALA A 215 14.05 6.41 -0.35
CA ALA A 215 12.93 7.10 0.26
C ALA A 215 13.36 8.40 0.98
N PHE A 216 12.39 9.27 1.24
CA PHE A 216 12.51 10.29 2.30
C PHE A 216 12.40 9.58 3.66
N ALA A 217 13.53 9.08 4.17
CA ALA A 217 13.58 8.33 5.42
C ALA A 217 13.21 9.19 6.64
N GLY A 218 13.65 10.44 6.63
CA GLY A 218 13.17 11.49 7.53
C GLY A 218 12.44 12.59 6.75
N LEU A 219 11.78 13.46 7.48
CA LEU A 219 11.04 14.62 6.99
C LEU A 219 11.98 15.64 6.36
N ASP A 220 13.16 15.84 6.96
CA ASP A 220 14.24 16.70 6.46
C ASP A 220 15.25 15.97 5.55
N THR A 221 14.90 14.80 5.01
CA THR A 221 15.78 14.18 4.01
C THR A 221 15.79 15.03 2.75
N ASP A 222 16.98 15.45 2.30
CA ASP A 222 17.13 16.40 1.18
C ASP A 222 16.51 15.93 -0.13
N TYR A 223 16.64 14.64 -0.45
CA TYR A 223 16.19 14.08 -1.72
C TYR A 223 15.80 12.60 -1.64
N ALA A 224 14.99 12.19 -2.61
CA ALA A 224 14.55 10.83 -2.84
C ALA A 224 14.56 10.53 -4.35
N TYR A 225 14.63 9.26 -4.72
CA TYR A 225 14.55 8.85 -6.12
C TYR A 225 14.00 7.43 -6.23
N SER A 226 13.45 7.11 -7.39
CA SER A 226 13.05 5.76 -7.74
C SER A 226 13.33 5.50 -9.22
N ILE A 227 14.01 4.39 -9.48
CA ILE A 227 14.28 3.88 -10.82
C ILE A 227 13.93 2.41 -10.86
N GLY A 228 13.20 1.97 -11.89
CA GLY A 228 12.93 0.56 -12.04
C GLY A 228 11.94 0.21 -13.12
N PHE A 229 11.68 -1.09 -13.23
CA PHE A 229 10.74 -1.65 -14.18
C PHE A 229 9.94 -2.81 -13.56
N ASN A 230 8.79 -3.09 -14.16
CA ASN A 230 7.97 -4.27 -13.92
C ASN A 230 7.37 -4.75 -15.24
N ASP A 231 7.74 -5.96 -15.64
CA ASP A 231 7.14 -6.65 -16.79
C ASP A 231 6.37 -7.86 -16.27
N GLU A 232 5.08 -7.94 -16.62
CA GLU A 232 4.17 -8.97 -16.13
C GLU A 232 3.26 -9.45 -17.27
N LYS A 233 3.06 -10.77 -17.33
CA LYS A 233 2.06 -11.41 -18.18
C LYS A 233 1.16 -12.23 -17.27
N ARG A 234 -0.15 -12.08 -17.44
CA ARG A 234 -1.14 -12.81 -16.65
C ARG A 234 -2.47 -12.93 -17.40
N SER A 235 -3.41 -13.66 -16.83
CA SER A 235 -4.82 -13.57 -17.20
C SER A 235 -5.59 -12.90 -16.06
N ASP A 236 -6.48 -11.97 -16.42
CA ASP A 236 -7.36 -11.30 -15.49
C ASP A 236 -8.79 -11.82 -15.70
N THR A 237 -9.42 -12.24 -14.61
CA THR A 237 -10.80 -12.72 -14.57
C THR A 237 -11.68 -11.72 -13.84
N LEU A 238 -12.77 -11.30 -14.47
CA LEU A 238 -13.81 -10.48 -13.86
C LEU A 238 -14.89 -11.41 -13.31
N PHE A 239 -15.36 -11.12 -12.09
CA PHE A 239 -16.44 -11.85 -11.45
C PHE A 239 -17.66 -10.94 -11.34
N GLN A 240 -18.87 -11.50 -11.32
CA GLN A 240 -20.09 -10.77 -10.97
C GLN A 240 -21.16 -11.78 -10.53
N ASN A 241 -22.03 -11.41 -9.59
CA ASN A 241 -23.10 -12.28 -9.08
C ASN A 241 -22.62 -13.65 -8.55
N GLY A 242 -21.35 -13.74 -8.12
CA GLY A 242 -20.74 -15.00 -7.66
C GLY A 242 -20.24 -15.92 -8.79
N GLN A 243 -20.28 -15.47 -10.05
CA GLN A 243 -19.84 -16.23 -11.21
C GLN A 243 -18.74 -15.49 -11.99
N THR A 244 -18.04 -16.21 -12.85
CA THR A 244 -17.08 -15.60 -13.79
C THR A 244 -17.85 -14.87 -14.90
N LEU A 245 -17.61 -13.57 -15.03
CA LEU A 245 -18.21 -12.72 -16.05
C LEU A 245 -17.41 -12.76 -17.36
N ALA A 246 -16.08 -12.57 -17.27
CA ALA A 246 -15.19 -12.54 -18.42
C ALA A 246 -13.75 -12.83 -18.00
N SER A 247 -12.94 -13.28 -18.96
CA SER A 247 -11.50 -13.43 -18.77
C SER A 247 -10.74 -12.94 -20.01
N PHE A 248 -9.56 -12.38 -19.80
CA PHE A 248 -8.69 -11.92 -20.88
C PHE A 248 -7.22 -11.98 -20.47
N ARG A 249 -6.33 -12.14 -21.46
CA ARG A 249 -4.89 -12.06 -21.25
C ARG A 249 -4.46 -10.60 -21.14
N HIS A 250 -3.51 -10.34 -20.26
CA HIS A 250 -3.01 -9.01 -19.94
C HIS A 250 -1.49 -9.00 -19.87
N ASN A 251 -0.86 -8.22 -20.74
CA ASN A 251 0.57 -7.94 -20.73
C ASN A 251 0.80 -6.51 -20.21
N ILE A 252 1.50 -6.40 -19.09
CA ILE A 252 1.82 -5.16 -18.38
C ILE A 252 3.32 -4.90 -18.54
N ALA A 253 3.67 -3.67 -18.91
CA ALA A 253 5.04 -3.17 -18.88
C ALA A 253 5.07 -1.78 -18.25
N TYR A 254 5.77 -1.64 -17.14
CA TYR A 254 5.90 -0.41 -16.38
C TYR A 254 7.38 -0.06 -16.21
N LYS A 255 7.75 1.20 -16.46
CA LYS A 255 9.11 1.72 -16.25
C LYS A 255 9.02 3.12 -15.68
N THR A 256 9.86 3.45 -14.72
CA THR A 256 9.88 4.80 -14.16
C THR A 256 11.29 5.22 -13.77
N VAL A 257 11.55 6.52 -13.92
CA VAL A 257 12.70 7.21 -13.32
C VAL A 257 12.17 8.50 -12.74
N ASN A 258 12.43 8.75 -11.47
CA ASN A 258 12.07 10.01 -10.82
C ASN A 258 13.10 10.46 -9.80
N TYR A 259 13.09 11.76 -9.55
CA TYR A 259 13.90 12.44 -8.55
C TYR A 259 13.01 13.43 -7.81
N SER A 260 13.18 13.49 -6.49
CA SER A 260 12.42 14.34 -5.60
C SER A 260 13.36 15.09 -4.66
N TRP A 261 13.02 16.33 -4.32
CA TRP A 261 13.79 17.14 -3.39
C TRP A 261 12.89 17.89 -2.43
N LEU A 262 13.42 18.16 -1.23
CA LEU A 262 12.80 19.00 -0.22
C LEU A 262 12.97 20.48 -0.60
N SER A 263 11.90 21.26 -0.47
CA SER A 263 11.95 22.72 -0.64
C SER A 263 12.64 23.36 0.56
N GLN A 264 13.61 24.23 0.30
CA GLN A 264 14.30 25.00 1.33
C GLN A 264 13.50 26.24 1.77
N SER A 265 12.42 26.59 1.07
CA SER A 265 11.63 27.82 1.33
C SER A 265 10.90 27.84 2.68
N PHE A 266 10.77 26.70 3.36
CA PHE A 266 10.17 26.58 4.70
C PHE A 266 11.22 26.28 5.79
N TYR A 267 12.50 26.30 5.44
CA TYR A 267 13.60 26.00 6.35
C TYR A 267 14.20 27.33 6.81
N ASN A 268 13.81 27.78 8.01
CA ASN A 268 14.53 28.82 8.71
C ASN A 268 15.29 28.13 9.85
N ASP A 269 16.62 28.23 9.86
CA ASP A 269 17.56 27.46 10.71
C ASP A 269 17.31 27.53 12.22
N GLN A 270 16.38 28.38 12.67
CA GLN A 270 16.06 28.63 14.08
C GLN A 270 14.66 28.19 14.50
N THR A 271 13.79 27.80 13.55
CA THR A 271 12.45 27.29 13.84
C THR A 271 12.19 26.10 12.94
N HIS A 272 12.18 24.89 13.52
CA HIS A 272 11.65 23.73 12.82
C HIS A 272 10.21 24.04 12.42
N SER A 273 9.96 24.27 11.13
CA SER A 273 8.60 24.36 10.63
C SER A 273 8.00 22.96 10.61
N ASP A 274 6.81 22.84 11.20
CA ASP A 274 5.99 21.62 11.12
C ASP A 274 5.59 21.32 9.67
N ASP A 275 5.73 22.27 8.76
CA ASP A 275 5.41 22.12 7.34
C ASP A 275 6.61 21.70 6.49
N LYS A 276 6.41 20.69 5.65
CA LYS A 276 7.37 20.26 4.62
C LYS A 276 6.73 20.33 3.25
N LEU A 277 7.44 20.94 2.30
CA LEU A 277 7.06 20.95 0.88
C LEU A 277 8.12 20.22 0.07
N ARG A 278 7.70 19.27 -0.76
CA ARG A 278 8.54 18.44 -1.61
C ARG A 278 8.08 18.54 -3.04
N TYR A 279 9.06 18.55 -3.94
CA TYR A 279 8.83 18.52 -5.38
C TYR A 279 9.41 17.25 -5.95
N SER A 280 8.77 16.73 -7.00
CA SER A 280 9.29 15.60 -7.75
C SER A 280 9.12 15.82 -9.25
N ILE A 281 10.09 15.36 -10.01
CA ILE A 281 10.01 15.21 -11.46
C ILE A 281 10.27 13.76 -11.83
N GLY A 282 9.63 13.28 -12.88
CA GLY A 282 9.91 11.96 -13.38
C GLY A 282 9.39 11.72 -14.78
N ILE A 283 9.76 10.57 -15.33
CA ILE A 283 9.23 10.04 -16.58
C ILE A 283 8.76 8.61 -16.32
N THR A 284 7.57 8.29 -16.81
CA THR A 284 6.97 6.96 -16.63
C THR A 284 6.47 6.43 -17.97
N GLN A 285 6.79 5.17 -18.25
CA GLN A 285 6.10 4.35 -19.23
C GLN A 285 5.14 3.41 -18.50
N ASN A 286 3.88 3.39 -18.92
CA ASN A 286 2.86 2.47 -18.42
C ASN A 286 2.06 1.90 -19.59
N ARG A 287 2.28 0.63 -19.90
CA ARG A 287 1.69 -0.08 -21.03
C ARG A 287 0.90 -1.29 -20.55
N ASN A 288 -0.35 -1.39 -21.00
CA ASN A 288 -1.30 -2.44 -20.70
C ASN A 288 -1.88 -2.93 -22.04
N VAL A 289 -1.59 -4.17 -22.41
CA VAL A 289 -2.05 -4.77 -23.67
C VAL A 289 -2.91 -5.99 -23.35
N PHE A 290 -4.13 -5.99 -23.87
CA PHE A 290 -5.14 -7.02 -23.66
C PHE A 290 -5.32 -7.87 -24.92
N SER A 291 -5.59 -9.15 -24.72
CA SER A 291 -5.99 -10.06 -25.80
C SER A 291 -7.04 -11.05 -25.30
N PRO A 292 -7.92 -11.56 -26.18
CA PRO A 292 -8.90 -12.59 -25.79
C PRO A 292 -8.21 -13.80 -25.16
N SER A 293 -8.79 -14.36 -24.09
CA SER A 293 -8.37 -15.66 -23.57
C SER A 293 -9.09 -16.79 -24.33
N GLU A 294 -8.45 -17.96 -24.44
CA GLU A 294 -9.10 -19.16 -24.96
C GLU A 294 -10.34 -19.51 -24.10
N PRO A 295 -11.41 -20.05 -24.68
CA PRO A 295 -12.57 -20.49 -23.91
C PRO A 295 -12.20 -21.69 -23.02
N THR A 296 -12.48 -21.58 -21.71
CA THR A 296 -12.56 -22.74 -20.83
C THR A 296 -13.88 -23.45 -21.11
N LEU A 297 -13.84 -24.54 -21.88
CA LEU A 297 -14.97 -25.44 -22.15
C LEU A 297 -15.34 -26.26 -20.89
N ASN A 298 -15.68 -25.60 -19.77
CA ASN A 298 -16.05 -26.31 -18.54
C ASN A 298 -17.52 -26.13 -18.12
N ASN A 299 -18.28 -25.24 -18.77
CA ASN A 299 -19.74 -25.19 -18.58
C ASN A 299 -20.39 -26.19 -19.55
N LYS A 300 -20.29 -27.49 -19.20
CA LYS A 300 -20.91 -28.61 -19.92
C LYS A 300 -22.40 -28.81 -19.61
N GLU A 301 -23.08 -27.80 -19.08
CA GLU A 301 -24.53 -27.84 -18.89
C GLU A 301 -25.17 -26.70 -19.67
N GLY A 302 -25.73 -27.04 -20.85
CA GLY A 302 -26.65 -26.14 -21.57
C GLY A 302 -26.44 -25.94 -23.07
N LEU A 303 -25.44 -26.54 -23.72
CA LEU A 303 -25.20 -26.30 -25.17
C LEU A 303 -25.05 -27.57 -26.02
N SER A 304 -25.98 -28.52 -25.86
CA SER A 304 -26.03 -29.75 -26.67
C SER A 304 -27.06 -29.74 -27.80
N SER A 305 -27.44 -28.58 -28.38
CA SER A 305 -28.39 -28.59 -29.51
C SER A 305 -28.45 -27.34 -30.40
N LEU A 306 -27.36 -26.58 -30.60
CA LEU A 306 -27.39 -25.46 -31.56
C LEU A 306 -26.18 -25.52 -32.52
N SER A 307 -26.48 -25.43 -33.81
CA SER A 307 -25.53 -25.48 -34.93
C SER A 307 -24.38 -24.47 -34.79
N PHE A 308 -23.16 -24.99 -34.89
CA PHE A 308 -21.87 -24.33 -34.60
C PHE A 308 -21.58 -22.97 -35.30
N PRO A 309 -22.11 -22.59 -36.49
CA PRO A 309 -21.75 -21.32 -37.13
C PRO A 309 -22.39 -20.07 -36.50
N LEU A 310 -23.63 -20.16 -35.99
CA LEU A 310 -24.38 -19.03 -35.40
C LEU A 310 -24.02 -18.74 -33.94
N LEU A 311 -23.43 -19.72 -33.26
CA LEU A 311 -22.97 -19.58 -31.88
C LEU A 311 -21.68 -18.73 -31.80
N LEU A 312 -20.77 -18.91 -32.78
CA LEU A 312 -19.49 -18.21 -32.85
C LEU A 312 -19.65 -16.70 -33.08
N THR A 313 -20.61 -16.26 -33.89
CA THR A 313 -20.83 -14.82 -34.17
C THR A 313 -21.43 -14.05 -33.00
N ASN A 314 -22.32 -14.69 -32.22
CA ASN A 314 -22.89 -14.10 -30.99
C ASN A 314 -21.93 -14.16 -29.79
N LEU A 315 -21.13 -15.23 -29.66
CA LEU A 315 -20.10 -15.33 -28.61
C LEU A 315 -18.91 -14.38 -28.86
N THR A 316 -18.55 -14.12 -30.12
CA THR A 316 -17.48 -13.17 -30.46
C THR A 316 -17.88 -11.71 -30.20
N SER A 317 -19.13 -11.34 -30.50
CA SER A 317 -19.66 -10.00 -30.22
C SER A 317 -19.90 -9.75 -28.72
N ALA A 318 -20.38 -10.76 -27.96
CA ALA A 318 -20.45 -10.68 -26.51
C ALA A 318 -19.07 -10.62 -25.83
N ARG A 319 -18.06 -11.36 -26.32
CA ARG A 319 -16.68 -11.29 -25.83
C ARG A 319 -16.01 -9.94 -26.09
N ALA A 320 -16.25 -9.35 -27.26
CA ALA A 320 -15.71 -8.04 -27.60
C ALA A 320 -16.14 -6.96 -26.59
N LYS A 321 -17.33 -7.09 -25.98
CA LYS A 321 -17.86 -6.15 -24.98
C LYS A 321 -17.00 -6.07 -23.71
N PHE A 322 -16.38 -7.17 -23.30
CA PHE A 322 -15.60 -7.24 -22.05
C PHE A 322 -14.09 -7.19 -22.27
N LEU A 323 -13.63 -7.16 -23.52
CA LEU A 323 -12.21 -7.01 -23.82
C LEU A 323 -11.80 -5.54 -23.60
N PRO A 324 -10.89 -5.26 -22.65
CA PRO A 324 -10.47 -3.89 -22.39
C PRO A 324 -9.66 -3.32 -23.56
N GLN A 325 -9.69 -2.00 -23.71
CA GLN A 325 -8.85 -1.31 -24.68
C GLN A 325 -7.40 -1.25 -24.20
N ASN A 326 -6.47 -1.51 -25.12
CA ASN A 326 -5.04 -1.34 -24.91
C ASN A 326 -4.73 0.10 -24.49
N ARG A 327 -3.73 0.27 -23.62
CA ARG A 327 -3.26 1.57 -23.14
C ARG A 327 -1.74 1.60 -23.18
N ASP A 328 -1.15 2.67 -23.70
CA ASP A 328 0.31 2.87 -23.77
C ASP A 328 0.64 4.33 -23.51
N PHE A 329 1.07 4.61 -22.28
CA PHE A 329 1.42 5.95 -21.83
C PHE A 329 2.93 6.05 -21.68
N ILE A 330 3.54 7.08 -22.28
CA ILE A 330 4.89 7.53 -21.95
C ILE A 330 4.80 9.02 -21.68
N TYR A 331 5.08 9.44 -20.45
CA TYR A 331 4.85 10.81 -20.03
C TYR A 331 5.88 11.27 -19.00
N PRO A 332 6.49 12.46 -19.19
CA PRO A 332 7.04 13.22 -18.07
C PRO A 332 5.91 13.67 -17.13
N TRP A 333 6.25 13.85 -15.86
CA TRP A 333 5.33 14.34 -14.85
C TRP A 333 6.04 15.17 -13.78
N PHE A 334 5.27 16.02 -13.13
CA PHE A 334 5.66 16.83 -11.98
C PHE A 334 4.72 16.55 -10.81
N LYS A 335 5.25 16.45 -9.59
CA LYS A 335 4.49 16.26 -8.36
C LYS A 335 4.87 17.31 -7.32
N VAL A 336 3.88 17.78 -6.60
CA VAL A 336 4.03 18.57 -5.38
C VAL A 336 3.47 17.76 -4.20
N GLU A 337 4.18 17.74 -3.08
CA GLU A 337 3.75 17.08 -1.85
C GLU A 337 3.95 18.04 -0.67
N TYR A 338 2.88 18.28 0.09
CA TYR A 338 2.87 19.08 1.31
C TYR A 338 2.52 18.19 2.51
N ILE A 339 3.28 18.31 3.58
CA ILE A 339 3.12 17.55 4.83
C ILE A 339 3.19 18.53 6.00
N GLU A 340 2.08 18.72 6.69
CA GLU A 340 2.02 19.31 8.02
C GLU A 340 2.29 18.19 9.04
N GLN A 341 3.19 18.42 9.98
CA GLN A 341 3.59 17.44 10.99
C GLN A 341 2.78 17.61 12.26
N ASN A 342 2.00 16.58 12.61
CA ASN A 342 1.36 16.51 13.90
C ASN A 342 1.18 15.04 14.30
N PHE A 343 2.30 14.37 14.58
CA PHE A 343 2.29 12.95 14.88
C PHE A 343 1.91 12.68 16.33
N LYS A 344 1.00 11.73 16.55
CA LYS A 344 0.64 11.24 17.88
C LYS A 344 0.83 9.74 17.97
N LYS A 345 1.41 9.30 19.09
CA LYS A 345 1.52 7.89 19.46
C LYS A 345 0.19 7.43 20.03
N LEU A 346 -0.41 6.44 19.39
CA LEU A 346 -1.66 5.81 19.83
C LEU A 346 -1.46 4.30 19.92
N THR A 347 -2.40 3.62 20.56
CA THR A 347 -2.46 2.15 20.63
C THR A 347 -3.90 1.71 20.42
N ASN A 348 -4.12 0.44 20.07
CA ASN A 348 -5.45 -0.14 19.91
C ASN A 348 -6.30 0.52 18.81
N ILE A 349 -5.66 1.02 17.74
CA ILE A 349 -6.36 1.60 16.57
C ILE A 349 -6.54 0.52 15.51
N HIS A 350 -5.47 0.16 14.81
CA HIS A 350 -5.48 -1.00 13.91
C HIS A 350 -4.87 -2.22 14.57
N LEU A 351 -3.90 -2.00 15.46
CA LEU A 351 -3.14 -3.04 16.15
C LEU A 351 -3.42 -3.03 17.65
N VAL A 352 -3.54 -4.22 18.23
CA VAL A 352 -3.77 -4.40 19.67
C VAL A 352 -2.44 -4.31 20.40
N THR A 353 -2.37 -3.48 21.44
CA THR A 353 -1.22 -3.25 22.33
C THR A 353 0.07 -2.71 21.69
N GLN A 354 0.12 -2.58 20.36
CA GLN A 354 1.27 -2.00 19.65
C GLN A 354 1.13 -0.49 19.50
N ILE A 355 2.26 0.20 19.58
CA ILE A 355 2.34 1.65 19.36
C ILE A 355 2.24 1.92 17.86
N GLU A 356 1.31 2.78 17.50
CA GLU A 356 1.07 3.27 16.15
C GLU A 356 1.24 4.80 16.13
N ASP A 357 1.99 5.30 15.15
CA ASP A 357 2.23 6.74 14.97
C ASP A 357 1.32 7.27 13.85
N PHE A 358 0.36 8.14 14.19
CA PHE A 358 -0.58 8.74 13.22
C PHE A 358 -0.29 10.22 13.00
N ASN A 359 -0.29 10.68 11.74
CA ASN A 359 -0.21 12.11 11.42
C ASN A 359 -1.60 12.76 11.43
N PHE A 360 -1.79 13.77 12.28
CA PHE A 360 -3.00 14.60 12.36
C PHE A 360 -2.89 15.87 11.49
N GLY A 361 -1.70 16.14 10.94
CA GLY A 361 -1.49 17.21 9.99
C GLY A 361 -2.04 16.85 8.60
N TRP A 362 -2.20 17.87 7.76
CA TRP A 362 -2.48 17.68 6.35
C TRP A 362 -1.34 16.94 5.64
N HIS A 363 -1.67 15.91 4.86
CA HIS A 363 -0.76 15.34 3.87
C HIS A 363 -1.42 15.37 2.50
N ILE A 364 -0.91 16.25 1.64
CA ILE A 364 -1.48 16.56 0.32
C ILE A 364 -0.42 16.26 -0.73
N SER A 365 -0.80 15.54 -1.78
CA SER A 365 0.05 15.36 -2.96
C SER A 365 -0.77 15.53 -4.24
N ALA A 366 -0.17 16.15 -5.24
CA ALA A 366 -0.75 16.35 -6.56
C ALA A 366 0.30 16.13 -7.64
N GLN A 367 -0.01 15.32 -8.64
CA GLN A 367 0.86 14.96 -9.74
C GLN A 367 0.14 15.18 -11.08
N LEU A 368 0.81 15.90 -11.98
CA LEU A 368 0.39 16.10 -13.36
C LEU A 368 1.42 15.50 -14.31
N GLY A 369 0.98 14.57 -15.15
CA GLY A 369 1.74 14.00 -16.25
C GLY A 369 1.21 14.46 -17.60
N ILE A 370 2.11 14.72 -18.55
CA ILE A 370 1.76 15.13 -19.92
C ILE A 370 2.29 14.07 -20.89
N ALA A 371 1.40 13.40 -21.61
CA ALA A 371 1.73 12.43 -22.65
C ALA A 371 1.52 13.04 -24.04
N ASP A 372 1.87 12.29 -25.10
CA ASP A 372 1.70 12.78 -26.47
C ASP A 372 0.24 12.77 -26.95
N GLY A 373 -0.62 11.92 -26.36
CA GLY A 373 -2.00 11.69 -26.81
C GLY A 373 -2.13 11.22 -28.27
N LYS A 374 -1.03 10.84 -28.95
CA LYS A 374 -1.01 10.58 -30.40
C LYS A 374 -1.31 9.14 -30.78
N LYS A 375 -1.01 8.20 -29.88
CA LYS A 375 -1.34 6.79 -30.07
C LYS A 375 -2.81 6.55 -29.73
N ALA A 376 -3.44 5.61 -30.42
CA ALA A 376 -4.77 5.15 -30.06
C ALA A 376 -4.81 4.78 -28.56
N ASN A 377 -5.78 5.32 -27.83
CA ASN A 377 -5.99 5.11 -26.39
C ASN A 377 -4.88 5.64 -25.44
N SER A 378 -4.07 6.59 -25.90
CA SER A 378 -3.14 7.36 -25.05
C SER A 378 -3.81 8.64 -24.53
N ALA A 379 -3.73 8.89 -23.22
CA ALA A 379 -4.22 10.12 -22.61
C ALA A 379 -3.25 11.26 -22.94
N TRP A 380 -3.74 12.49 -23.13
CA TRP A 380 -2.87 13.66 -23.30
C TRP A 380 -2.32 14.14 -21.95
N ALA A 381 -3.10 14.01 -20.88
CA ALA A 381 -2.70 14.37 -19.54
C ALA A 381 -3.24 13.37 -18.51
N LEU A 382 -2.45 13.13 -17.46
CA LEU A 382 -2.79 12.26 -16.34
C LEU A 382 -2.66 13.06 -15.04
N TRP A 383 -3.77 13.23 -14.33
CA TRP A 383 -3.80 13.87 -13.02
C TRP A 383 -3.99 12.83 -11.92
N ARG A 384 -3.21 12.93 -10.85
CA ARG A 384 -3.36 12.11 -9.64
C ARG A 384 -3.20 13.01 -8.41
N SER A 385 -4.09 12.90 -7.44
CA SER A 385 -3.94 13.61 -6.17
C SER A 385 -4.42 12.79 -4.99
N ASN A 386 -3.78 12.97 -3.84
CA ASN A 386 -4.15 12.34 -2.58
C ASN A 386 -4.15 13.39 -1.47
N ILE A 387 -5.16 13.38 -0.61
CA ILE A 387 -5.31 14.27 0.54
C ILE A 387 -5.67 13.41 1.75
N SER A 388 -4.93 13.52 2.84
CA SER A 388 -5.27 12.83 4.09
C SER A 388 -5.08 13.72 5.31
N LYS A 389 -5.84 13.43 6.37
CA LYS A 389 -5.75 14.11 7.67
C LYS A 389 -6.32 13.24 8.78
N GLY A 390 -5.72 13.31 9.96
CA GLY A 390 -6.27 12.77 11.21
C GLY A 390 -6.89 13.86 12.08
N PHE A 391 -8.00 13.56 12.74
CA PHE A 391 -8.70 14.44 13.68
C PHE A 391 -8.85 13.78 15.04
N SER A 392 -8.61 14.54 16.10
CA SER A 392 -9.02 14.16 17.47
C SER A 392 -10.39 14.76 17.72
N ILE A 393 -11.38 13.93 18.03
CA ILE A 393 -12.73 14.38 18.39
C ILE A 393 -12.89 14.13 19.89
N GLY A 394 -12.57 15.15 20.69
CA GLY A 394 -12.39 14.99 22.14
C GLY A 394 -11.21 14.07 22.49
N ASP A 395 -11.24 13.52 23.70
CA ASP A 395 -10.16 12.68 24.24
C ASP A 395 -10.31 11.18 23.93
N LYS A 396 -11.47 10.78 23.41
CA LYS A 396 -11.84 9.36 23.23
C LYS A 396 -12.02 8.93 21.78
N SER A 397 -11.90 9.86 20.82
CA SER A 397 -12.20 9.55 19.42
C SER A 397 -11.14 10.04 18.44
N LEU A 398 -10.87 9.22 17.44
CA LEU A 398 -9.98 9.46 16.32
C LEU A 398 -10.76 9.32 15.03
N ALA A 399 -10.70 10.33 14.16
CA ALA A 399 -11.18 10.20 12.78
C ALA A 399 -9.99 10.29 11.80
N LEU A 400 -9.91 9.37 10.86
CA LEU A 400 -8.94 9.38 9.77
C LEU A 400 -9.69 9.53 8.45
N VAL A 401 -9.26 10.47 7.60
CA VAL A 401 -9.86 10.66 6.28
C VAL A 401 -8.78 10.64 5.20
N ASN A 402 -9.12 10.03 4.07
CA ASN A 402 -8.29 10.00 2.87
C ASN A 402 -9.15 10.20 1.62
N PHE A 403 -8.73 11.12 0.75
CA PHE A 403 -9.36 11.38 -0.52
C PHE A 403 -8.36 11.23 -1.66
N TYR A 404 -8.68 10.38 -2.62
CA TYR A 404 -7.89 10.10 -3.81
C TYR A 404 -8.66 10.49 -5.07
N LEU A 405 -8.00 11.18 -5.99
CA LEU A 405 -8.57 11.53 -7.29
C LEU A 405 -7.58 11.14 -8.40
N ALA A 406 -8.10 10.48 -9.42
CA ALA A 406 -7.40 10.17 -10.65
C ALA A 406 -8.21 10.62 -11.86
N SER A 407 -7.57 11.34 -12.78
CA SER A 407 -8.17 11.72 -14.06
C SER A 407 -7.22 11.39 -15.21
N ASP A 408 -7.75 10.80 -16.28
CA ASP A 408 -7.03 10.59 -17.54
C ASP A 408 -7.77 11.36 -18.62
N ILE A 409 -7.09 12.39 -19.14
CA ILE A 409 -7.68 13.38 -20.03
C ILE A 409 -7.33 12.99 -21.47
N TYR A 410 -8.33 12.82 -22.32
CA TYR A 410 -8.20 12.41 -23.71
C TYR A 410 -8.67 13.52 -24.65
N ASN A 411 -8.14 13.55 -25.88
CA ASN A 411 -8.58 14.51 -26.91
C ASN A 411 -9.77 13.98 -27.71
N ASP A 412 -9.76 12.68 -28.01
CA ASP A 412 -10.66 12.08 -29.01
C ASP A 412 -11.78 11.23 -28.38
N ARG A 413 -11.91 11.29 -27.04
CA ARG A 413 -12.94 10.59 -26.27
C ARG A 413 -13.15 11.26 -24.92
N ASP A 414 -14.18 10.82 -24.21
CA ASP A 414 -14.46 11.28 -22.85
C ASP A 414 -13.30 11.00 -21.87
N ASN A 415 -13.15 11.92 -20.92
CA ASN A 415 -12.17 11.80 -19.85
C ASN A 415 -12.59 10.75 -18.84
N ARG A 416 -11.61 10.00 -18.33
CA ARG A 416 -11.82 9.10 -17.19
C ARG A 416 -11.63 9.90 -15.90
N ILE A 417 -12.54 9.74 -14.96
CA ILE A 417 -12.42 10.29 -13.59
C ILE A 417 -12.71 9.17 -12.60
N LEU A 418 -11.88 9.06 -11.57
CA LEU A 418 -12.07 8.17 -10.43
C LEU A 418 -11.78 8.96 -9.15
N ALA A 419 -12.78 9.14 -8.31
CA ALA A 419 -12.64 9.71 -6.97
C ALA A 419 -12.92 8.62 -5.94
N ARG A 420 -12.06 8.48 -4.94
CA ARG A 420 -12.22 7.57 -3.80
C ARG A 420 -12.11 8.38 -2.52
N SER A 421 -13.04 8.17 -1.59
CA SER A 421 -13.01 8.70 -0.24
C SER A 421 -13.04 7.55 0.73
N ASP A 422 -12.11 7.53 1.67
CA ASP A 422 -12.07 6.61 2.81
C ASP A 422 -12.17 7.46 4.09
N ALA A 423 -13.01 7.03 5.02
CA ALA A 423 -13.16 7.66 6.32
C ALA A 423 -13.29 6.59 7.40
N GLU A 424 -12.54 6.73 8.48
CA GLU A 424 -12.55 5.82 9.62
C GLU A 424 -12.76 6.62 10.90
N LEU A 425 -13.58 6.11 11.81
CA LEU A 425 -13.83 6.70 13.12
C LEU A 425 -13.67 5.61 14.18
N PHE A 426 -12.79 5.87 15.13
CA PHE A 426 -12.55 5.05 16.32
C PHE A 426 -13.07 5.81 17.53
N TYR A 427 -13.89 5.16 18.36
CA TYR A 427 -14.44 5.74 19.56
C TYR A 427 -14.30 4.78 20.73
N ASN A 428 -13.51 5.15 21.74
CA ASN A 428 -13.28 4.31 22.91
C ASN A 428 -14.42 4.50 23.94
N LEU A 429 -15.26 3.48 24.09
CA LEU A 429 -16.35 3.46 25.08
C LEU A 429 -15.77 3.21 26.48
N SER A 430 -14.82 2.30 26.60
CA SER A 430 -14.05 1.96 27.80
C SER A 430 -12.71 1.33 27.42
N ASP A 431 -11.88 0.97 28.40
CA ASP A 431 -10.57 0.34 28.16
C ASP A 431 -10.67 -1.02 27.44
N ASN A 432 -11.83 -1.67 27.51
CA ASN A 432 -12.05 -3.00 26.92
C ASN A 432 -13.04 -2.98 25.77
N LEU A 433 -13.65 -1.84 25.44
CA LEU A 433 -14.72 -1.74 24.46
C LEU A 433 -14.54 -0.51 23.57
N SER A 434 -14.46 -0.73 22.27
CA SER A 434 -14.28 0.31 21.26
C SER A 434 -15.32 0.17 20.15
N PHE A 435 -15.81 1.29 19.66
CA PHE A 435 -16.70 1.36 18.52
C PHE A 435 -15.92 1.86 17.30
N TYR A 436 -16.02 1.16 16.19
CA TYR A 436 -15.35 1.48 14.94
C TYR A 436 -16.35 1.63 13.80
N LEU A 437 -16.27 2.75 13.09
CA LEU A 437 -16.99 2.99 11.85
C LEU A 437 -16.01 3.20 10.71
N ALA A 438 -16.36 2.68 9.52
CA ALA A 438 -15.62 2.96 8.31
C ALA A 438 -16.58 3.22 7.14
N ASN A 439 -16.21 4.15 6.26
CA ASN A 439 -16.83 4.37 4.97
C ASN A 439 -15.79 4.32 3.86
N THR A 440 -16.13 3.66 2.75
CA THR A 440 -15.42 3.80 1.48
C THR A 440 -16.43 4.14 0.40
N THR A 441 -16.20 5.26 -0.29
CA THR A 441 -17.03 5.70 -1.43
C THR A 441 -16.15 5.88 -2.66
N ILE A 442 -16.58 5.33 -3.79
CA ILE A 442 -15.91 5.44 -5.08
C ILE A 442 -16.90 6.00 -6.10
N LEU A 443 -16.53 7.12 -6.72
CA LEU A 443 -17.28 7.74 -7.80
C LEU A 443 -16.45 7.63 -9.07
N SER A 444 -17.06 7.23 -10.18
CA SER A 444 -16.33 7.11 -11.44
C SER A 444 -17.10 7.56 -12.67
N GLN A 445 -16.34 7.95 -13.69
CA GLN A 445 -16.80 8.17 -15.05
C GLN A 445 -15.78 7.55 -16.01
N GLN A 446 -16.28 6.84 -17.03
CA GLN A 446 -15.45 6.15 -18.03
C GLN A 446 -14.34 5.28 -17.41
N GLN A 447 -14.66 4.59 -16.31
CA GLN A 447 -13.74 3.68 -15.66
C GLN A 447 -13.37 2.51 -16.58
N TYR A 448 -12.12 2.07 -16.50
CA TYR A 448 -11.61 1.00 -17.35
C TYR A 448 -12.36 -0.32 -17.10
N VAL A 449 -12.64 -1.04 -18.17
CA VAL A 449 -13.38 -2.33 -18.15
C VAL A 449 -12.62 -3.40 -17.37
N ASP A 450 -11.29 -3.40 -17.38
CA ASP A 450 -10.45 -4.31 -16.58
C ASP A 450 -10.39 -3.95 -15.09
N GLN A 451 -10.91 -2.79 -14.70
CA GLN A 451 -10.92 -2.31 -13.31
C GLN A 451 -12.32 -1.79 -12.96
N PRO A 452 -13.37 -2.64 -13.03
CA PRO A 452 -14.73 -2.21 -12.77
C PRO A 452 -14.90 -1.71 -11.33
N ILE A 453 -15.89 -0.85 -11.10
CA ILE A 453 -16.28 -0.46 -9.74
C ILE A 453 -17.21 -1.54 -9.20
N THR A 454 -16.79 -2.15 -8.09
CA THR A 454 -17.39 -3.38 -7.58
C THR A 454 -17.54 -3.35 -6.06
N LEU A 455 -18.48 -4.13 -5.54
CA LEU A 455 -18.61 -4.47 -4.13
C LEU A 455 -18.70 -5.97 -3.95
N GLY A 456 -17.98 -6.50 -2.96
CA GLY A 456 -17.89 -7.92 -2.69
C GLY A 456 -16.88 -8.23 -1.58
N GLY A 457 -16.46 -9.48 -1.49
CA GLY A 457 -15.54 -9.94 -0.45
C GLY A 457 -14.19 -9.24 -0.44
N GLU A 458 -13.73 -8.69 -1.57
CA GLU A 458 -12.52 -7.86 -1.71
C GLU A 458 -12.67 -6.43 -1.23
N SER A 459 -13.86 -5.82 -1.35
CA SER A 459 -14.15 -4.51 -0.77
C SER A 459 -14.49 -4.58 0.72
N GLY A 460 -14.51 -5.79 1.28
CA GLY A 460 -14.83 -6.04 2.67
C GLY A 460 -16.32 -6.10 2.96
N MET A 461 -17.17 -6.33 1.95
CA MET A 461 -18.54 -6.81 2.18
C MET A 461 -18.45 -8.29 2.59
N ARG A 462 -18.46 -8.57 3.90
CA ARG A 462 -18.30 -9.94 4.41
C ARG A 462 -19.53 -10.78 4.03
N GLY A 463 -19.31 -12.07 3.77
CA GLY A 463 -20.36 -13.00 3.29
C GLY A 463 -20.66 -12.91 1.79
N PHE A 464 -20.18 -11.88 1.08
CA PHE A 464 -20.41 -11.74 -0.35
C PHE A 464 -19.21 -12.25 -1.19
N PRO A 465 -19.47 -12.85 -2.37
CA PRO A 465 -18.44 -13.24 -3.32
C PRO A 465 -17.58 -12.09 -3.85
N LEU A 466 -16.52 -12.45 -4.58
CA LEU A 466 -15.67 -11.49 -5.26
C LEU A 466 -16.46 -10.69 -6.30
N GLN A 467 -16.26 -9.37 -6.31
CA GLN A 467 -16.88 -8.46 -7.28
C GLN A 467 -18.40 -8.69 -7.43
N TYR A 468 -19.08 -9.05 -6.34
CA TYR A 468 -20.45 -9.55 -6.38
C TYR A 468 -21.43 -8.60 -7.09
N GLN A 469 -21.36 -7.30 -6.76
CA GLN A 469 -22.20 -6.26 -7.34
C GLN A 469 -21.36 -5.24 -8.09
N HIS A 470 -21.75 -4.90 -9.32
CA HIS A 470 -21.06 -3.93 -10.18
C HIS A 470 -21.87 -2.65 -10.36
N GLY A 471 -21.18 -1.53 -10.60
CA GLY A 471 -21.83 -0.27 -10.94
C GLY A 471 -20.87 0.77 -11.51
N LYS A 472 -21.37 1.98 -11.70
CA LYS A 472 -20.58 3.18 -12.02
C LYS A 472 -19.91 3.75 -10.76
N ASN A 473 -20.62 3.72 -9.64
CA ASN A 473 -20.18 4.24 -8.35
C ASN A 473 -20.41 3.17 -7.28
N SER A 474 -19.70 3.22 -6.16
CA SER A 474 -19.97 2.37 -5.00
C SER A 474 -19.86 3.14 -3.69
N THR A 475 -20.64 2.77 -2.70
CA THR A 475 -20.44 3.20 -1.31
C THR A 475 -20.59 2.01 -0.38
N LYS A 476 -19.78 1.97 0.68
CA LYS A 476 -19.75 0.89 1.65
C LYS A 476 -19.53 1.46 3.05
N PHE A 477 -20.28 0.96 4.01
CA PHE A 477 -20.19 1.28 5.42
C PHE A 477 -19.92 0.01 6.21
N THR A 478 -19.09 0.12 7.23
CA THR A 478 -18.85 -0.92 8.22
C THR A 478 -19.02 -0.30 9.60
N ALA A 479 -19.74 -1.00 10.48
CA ALA A 479 -19.82 -0.69 11.90
C ALA A 479 -19.37 -1.91 12.70
N GLU A 480 -18.49 -1.72 13.67
CA GLU A 480 -18.00 -2.79 14.55
C GLU A 480 -18.03 -2.34 16.01
N LEU A 481 -18.50 -3.22 16.88
CA LEU A 481 -18.28 -3.15 18.32
C LEU A 481 -17.18 -4.14 18.66
N ARG A 482 -16.05 -3.65 19.16
CA ARG A 482 -14.81 -4.40 19.40
C ARG A 482 -14.56 -4.54 20.89
N TYR A 483 -14.34 -5.77 21.34
CA TYR A 483 -14.08 -6.13 22.72
C TYR A 483 -12.65 -6.63 22.90
N TYR A 484 -11.89 -5.98 23.78
CA TYR A 484 -10.51 -6.29 24.11
C TYR A 484 -10.45 -6.77 25.57
N PRO A 485 -10.46 -8.08 25.83
CA PRO A 485 -10.40 -8.62 27.18
C PRO A 485 -9.00 -8.52 27.83
N HIS A 486 -7.97 -8.06 27.10
CA HIS A 486 -6.57 -8.02 27.53
C HIS A 486 -6.05 -9.39 28.00
N ILE A 487 -6.51 -10.45 27.31
CA ILE A 487 -6.03 -11.81 27.53
C ILE A 487 -4.84 -12.04 26.62
N ASN A 488 -3.65 -11.96 27.22
CA ASN A 488 -2.41 -12.31 26.55
C ASN A 488 -2.08 -13.79 26.78
N LEU A 489 -2.22 -14.61 25.73
CA LEU A 489 -1.80 -15.99 25.75
C LEU A 489 -0.28 -16.06 25.58
N TYR A 490 0.39 -16.51 26.64
CA TYR A 490 1.80 -16.88 26.62
C TYR A 490 2.74 -15.74 26.19
N LYS A 491 2.39 -14.46 26.42
CA LYS A 491 3.14 -13.27 25.95
C LYS A 491 3.28 -13.17 24.41
N LEU A 492 2.52 -13.98 23.66
CA LEU A 492 2.61 -14.08 22.21
C LEU A 492 1.35 -13.59 21.50
N PHE A 493 0.18 -13.88 22.05
CA PHE A 493 -1.08 -13.63 21.35
C PHE A 493 -2.07 -12.86 22.21
N GLU A 494 -2.54 -11.73 21.70
CA GLU A 494 -3.69 -11.01 22.25
C GLU A 494 -4.97 -11.49 21.59
N LEU A 495 -6.00 -11.71 22.41
CA LEU A 495 -7.33 -12.07 21.95
C LEU A 495 -8.24 -10.84 21.93
N ALA A 496 -9.09 -10.74 20.90
CA ALA A 496 -10.18 -9.79 20.87
C ALA A 496 -11.42 -10.40 20.19
N GLY A 497 -12.59 -9.82 20.47
CA GLY A 497 -13.85 -10.16 19.81
C GLY A 497 -14.42 -8.95 19.08
N ALA A 498 -15.26 -9.18 18.07
CA ALA A 498 -16.06 -8.12 17.49
C ALA A 498 -17.40 -8.61 16.94
N THR A 499 -18.41 -7.76 17.06
CA THR A 499 -19.66 -7.89 16.30
C THR A 499 -19.73 -6.80 15.27
N PHE A 500 -20.21 -7.09 14.07
CA PHE A 500 -20.15 -6.15 12.97
C PHE A 500 -21.33 -6.23 12.01
N ILE A 501 -21.55 -5.12 11.31
CA ILE A 501 -22.50 -4.99 10.21
C ILE A 501 -21.79 -4.32 9.04
N ASP A 502 -21.93 -4.88 7.84
CA ASP A 502 -21.52 -4.22 6.59
C ASP A 502 -22.74 -3.92 5.72
N VAL A 503 -22.76 -2.72 5.15
CA VAL A 503 -23.81 -2.23 4.25
C VAL A 503 -23.17 -1.56 3.05
N GLY A 504 -23.59 -1.88 1.83
CA GLY A 504 -23.01 -1.24 0.65
C GLY A 504 -23.86 -1.35 -0.60
N LYS A 505 -23.61 -0.45 -1.56
CA LYS A 505 -24.25 -0.48 -2.86
C LYS A 505 -23.34 0.00 -3.97
N ALA A 506 -23.26 -0.78 -5.06
CA ALA A 506 -22.76 -0.35 -6.35
C ALA A 506 -23.95 0.12 -7.20
N SER A 507 -23.88 1.34 -7.71
CA SER A 507 -24.98 2.06 -8.36
C SER A 507 -24.58 2.58 -9.73
N GLY A 508 -25.58 2.82 -10.59
CA GLY A 508 -25.38 3.25 -11.98
C GLY A 508 -25.20 2.07 -12.94
N ALA A 509 -24.76 2.37 -14.16
CA ALA A 509 -24.66 1.37 -15.22
C ALA A 509 -23.65 0.26 -14.88
N SER A 510 -23.98 -0.97 -15.24
CA SER A 510 -23.10 -2.13 -15.19
C SER A 510 -23.13 -2.87 -16.53
N LEU A 511 -22.05 -3.58 -16.87
CA LEU A 511 -21.94 -4.32 -18.12
C LEU A 511 -22.82 -5.57 -18.17
N ALA A 512 -23.12 -6.15 -17.01
CA ALA A 512 -24.13 -7.21 -16.81
C ALA A 512 -25.05 -6.85 -15.63
N THR A 513 -26.25 -7.41 -15.61
CA THR A 513 -27.26 -7.13 -14.58
C THR A 513 -26.86 -7.73 -13.24
N ASN A 514 -27.02 -6.97 -12.15
CA ASN A 514 -26.84 -7.51 -10.81
C ASN A 514 -28.07 -8.35 -10.41
N ILE A 515 -27.86 -9.46 -9.71
CA ILE A 515 -28.96 -10.22 -9.07
C ILE A 515 -29.57 -9.34 -7.97
N ASP A 516 -28.76 -8.93 -7.01
CA ASP A 516 -29.13 -7.92 -6.02
C ASP A 516 -28.93 -6.52 -6.60
N ASN A 517 -30.01 -5.87 -7.04
CA ASN A 517 -29.97 -4.47 -7.50
C ASN A 517 -30.07 -3.45 -6.35
N GLY A 518 -30.40 -3.93 -5.15
CA GLY A 518 -30.55 -3.16 -3.92
C GLY A 518 -29.22 -2.86 -3.21
N TRP A 519 -29.35 -2.56 -1.93
CA TRP A 519 -28.22 -2.52 -1.01
C TRP A 519 -27.88 -3.94 -0.57
N LEU A 520 -26.59 -4.22 -0.42
CA LEU A 520 -26.07 -5.44 0.17
C LEU A 520 -25.92 -5.26 1.67
N TYR A 521 -26.28 -6.29 2.44
CA TYR A 521 -26.21 -6.27 3.91
C TYR A 521 -25.56 -7.55 4.42
N SER A 522 -24.74 -7.44 5.46
CA SER A 522 -24.26 -8.60 6.22
C SER A 522 -24.11 -8.26 7.70
N ILE A 523 -24.30 -9.27 8.55
CA ILE A 523 -24.03 -9.20 9.99
C ILE A 523 -23.13 -10.35 10.38
N GLY A 524 -22.28 -10.14 11.38
CA GLY A 524 -21.45 -11.22 11.89
C GLY A 524 -20.85 -10.96 13.26
N ILE A 525 -20.23 -12.02 13.77
CA ILE A 525 -19.41 -12.01 14.98
C ILE A 525 -18.09 -12.67 14.65
N GLY A 526 -16.99 -12.17 15.23
CA GLY A 526 -15.66 -12.65 14.93
C GLY A 526 -14.74 -12.65 16.13
N ALA A 527 -13.88 -13.66 16.19
CA ALA A 527 -12.73 -13.69 17.07
C ALA A 527 -11.49 -13.19 16.31
N ARG A 528 -10.61 -12.49 17.03
CA ARG A 528 -9.38 -11.92 16.49
C ARG A 528 -8.20 -12.32 17.35
N ILE A 529 -7.13 -12.75 16.71
CA ILE A 529 -5.89 -13.16 17.36
C ILE A 529 -4.77 -12.30 16.77
N TYR A 530 -4.07 -11.57 17.64
CA TYR A 530 -2.99 -10.65 17.29
C TYR A 530 -1.68 -11.20 17.83
N SER A 531 -0.63 -11.25 17.00
CA SER A 531 0.70 -11.62 17.47
C SER A 531 1.46 -10.38 17.96
N THR A 532 1.78 -10.32 19.26
CA THR A 532 2.37 -9.13 19.89
C THR A 532 3.83 -8.87 19.50
N HIS A 533 4.57 -9.93 19.16
CA HIS A 533 6.01 -9.89 18.87
C HIS A 533 6.37 -10.30 17.44
N ALA A 534 5.39 -10.45 16.54
CA ALA A 534 5.68 -10.78 15.15
C ALA A 534 6.02 -9.52 14.35
N SER A 535 6.96 -9.64 13.40
CA SER A 535 7.37 -8.54 12.52
C SER A 535 6.30 -8.10 11.50
N GLU A 536 5.11 -8.66 11.58
CA GLU A 536 3.94 -8.16 10.87
C GLU A 536 2.78 -7.95 11.82
N GLY A 537 2.14 -6.79 11.67
CA GLY A 537 0.80 -6.52 12.16
C GLY A 537 -0.24 -7.37 11.45
N ARG A 538 -0.22 -8.69 11.69
CA ARG A 538 -1.22 -9.62 11.19
C ARG A 538 -2.26 -9.89 12.27
N VAL A 539 -3.51 -9.70 11.88
CA VAL A 539 -4.67 -10.10 12.66
C VAL A 539 -5.26 -11.34 12.00
N VAL A 540 -5.37 -12.42 12.76
CA VAL A 540 -6.12 -13.60 12.31
C VAL A 540 -7.57 -13.40 12.69
N HIS A 541 -8.44 -13.35 11.70
CA HIS A 541 -9.89 -13.24 11.83
C HIS A 541 -10.53 -14.62 11.69
N ILE A 542 -11.41 -14.95 12.63
CA ILE A 542 -12.30 -16.11 12.58
C ILE A 542 -13.71 -15.55 12.72
N ASP A 543 -14.37 -15.36 11.58
CA ASP A 543 -15.67 -14.67 11.51
C ASP A 543 -16.79 -15.65 11.15
N LEU A 544 -17.92 -15.57 11.85
CA LEU A 544 -19.20 -16.16 11.46
C LEU A 544 -20.09 -15.05 10.90
N VAL A 545 -20.48 -15.18 9.63
CA VAL A 545 -21.15 -14.12 8.87
C VAL A 545 -22.45 -14.62 8.26
N LYS A 546 -23.49 -13.78 8.29
CA LYS A 546 -24.73 -13.98 7.53
C LYS A 546 -24.92 -12.82 6.56
N PRO A 547 -24.70 -13.02 5.25
CA PRO A 547 -25.14 -12.07 4.23
C PRO A 547 -26.65 -12.17 4.01
N PHE A 548 -27.26 -11.08 3.56
CA PHE A 548 -28.67 -11.02 3.13
C PHE A 548 -28.71 -10.68 1.66
N SER A 549 -29.27 -11.57 0.85
CA SER A 549 -29.23 -11.51 -0.61
C SER A 549 -30.44 -12.20 -1.21
N ASP A 550 -30.87 -11.73 -2.37
CA ASP A 550 -31.88 -12.38 -3.22
C ASP A 550 -31.30 -13.64 -3.91
N ASN A 551 -29.99 -13.85 -3.85
CA ASN A 551 -29.32 -15.02 -4.40
C ASN A 551 -29.49 -16.24 -3.47
N PRO A 552 -30.16 -17.32 -3.91
CA PRO A 552 -30.38 -18.50 -3.09
C PRO A 552 -29.09 -19.18 -2.59
N ASP A 553 -27.99 -19.04 -3.33
CA ASP A 553 -26.69 -19.63 -2.99
C ASP A 553 -25.99 -18.90 -1.82
N LEU A 554 -26.49 -17.73 -1.42
CA LEU A 554 -25.90 -16.88 -0.38
C LEU A 554 -26.77 -16.79 0.89
N ASN A 555 -27.81 -17.59 1.04
CA ASN A 555 -28.76 -17.47 2.18
C ASN A 555 -28.28 -18.08 3.51
N GLY A 556 -27.09 -18.71 3.52
CA GLY A 556 -26.53 -19.42 4.68
C GLY A 556 -25.56 -18.61 5.53
N PHE A 557 -25.17 -19.18 6.68
CA PHE A 557 -24.03 -18.69 7.45
C PHE A 557 -22.72 -19.14 6.79
N GLU A 558 -21.74 -18.24 6.73
CA GLU A 558 -20.38 -18.51 6.27
C GLU A 558 -19.40 -18.41 7.45
N ILE A 559 -18.50 -19.39 7.58
CA ILE A 559 -17.33 -19.29 8.47
C ILE A 559 -16.14 -18.87 7.62
N ARG A 560 -15.51 -17.76 7.99
CA ARG A 560 -14.37 -17.18 7.28
C ARG A 560 -13.13 -17.17 8.17
N PHE A 561 -12.05 -17.74 7.65
CA PHE A 561 -10.70 -17.65 8.20
C PHE A 561 -9.88 -16.71 7.32
N GLN A 562 -9.35 -15.63 7.89
CA GLN A 562 -8.54 -14.68 7.14
C GLN A 562 -7.41 -14.09 7.98
N GLY A 563 -6.17 -14.18 7.50
CA GLY A 563 -5.10 -13.30 7.96
C GLY A 563 -5.21 -11.95 7.24
N LYS A 564 -5.45 -10.87 7.97
CA LYS A 564 -5.43 -9.50 7.44
C LYS A 564 -4.13 -8.83 7.89
N GLU A 565 -3.37 -8.32 6.92
CA GLU A 565 -2.27 -7.40 7.21
C GLU A 565 -2.86 -6.01 7.44
N THR A 566 -2.50 -5.37 8.54
CA THR A 566 -2.74 -3.93 8.76
C THR A 566 -1.59 -3.16 8.12
N PHE A 567 -1.90 -2.03 7.47
CA PHE A 567 -0.91 -1.20 6.78
C PHE A 567 -0.35 -0.12 7.70
#